data_AF-A0A3S0EM34-F1
#
_entry.id   AF-A0A3S0EM34-F1
#
_cell.length_a   1.000
_cell.length_b   1.000
_cell.length_c   1.000
_cell.angle_alpha   90.00
_cell.angle_beta   90.00
_cell.angle_gamma   90.00
#
_symmetry.space_group_name_H-M   'P 1'
#
loop_
_entity.id
_entity.type
_entity.pdbx_description
1 polymer ?
#
loop_
_entity_poly.entity_id
_entity_poly.type
_entity_poly.pdbx_seq_one_letter_code
_entity_poly.pdbx_strand_id
1 'polypeptide(L)'
;MNAPEPNFHGIAPRTGELARIVRVNEEIKAIVATAFRINLMALNAIFLAKRAGNAALGFGVLSNELRRFAQDLTRHMASLREMTSGSVGSVTGVVQQQRIAAILAEALRLSGEGVPGAREARRRGATRLAEQQVRLRSLDLRLRAAVEETQQLVELGGVLARSAKIEAAYGGSFSAALMQVSTDFAEVIAQIKRSLEVLGKERLVKD
;
A
#
# COMPACT_ATOMS: atom_id res chain seq x y z
N MET A 1 -41.38 -7.80 36.03
CA MET A 1 -40.03 -8.39 36.21
C MET A 1 -39.37 -8.40 34.84
N ASN A 2 -38.24 -7.70 34.72
CA ASN A 2 -37.60 -7.27 33.47
C ASN A 2 -37.36 -8.40 32.46
N ALA A 3 -37.82 -8.20 31.23
CA ALA A 3 -37.32 -8.91 30.06
C ALA A 3 -35.89 -8.40 29.75
N PRO A 4 -34.95 -9.28 29.36
CA PRO A 4 -33.60 -8.84 29.01
C PRO A 4 -33.63 -8.06 27.70
N GLU A 5 -33.03 -6.87 27.70
CA GLU A 5 -32.83 -6.06 26.49
C GLU A 5 -31.91 -6.79 25.50
N PRO A 6 -32.21 -6.75 24.19
CA PRO A 6 -31.30 -7.29 23.19
C PRO A 6 -30.08 -6.36 23.10
N ASN A 7 -28.93 -6.89 23.52
CA ASN A 7 -27.65 -6.21 23.49
C ASN A 7 -27.26 -5.97 22.01
N PHE A 8 -27.56 -4.78 21.49
CA PHE A 8 -27.08 -4.31 20.19
C PHE A 8 -25.57 -4.11 20.28
N HIS A 9 -24.80 -5.17 20.01
CA HIS A 9 -23.40 -5.03 19.66
C HIS A 9 -23.32 -4.18 18.40
N GLY A 10 -22.93 -2.92 18.62
CA GLY A 10 -22.82 -1.90 17.61
C GLY A 10 -22.04 -2.40 16.41
N ILE A 11 -22.67 -2.30 15.25
CA ILE A 11 -21.97 -2.28 13.97
C ILE A 11 -21.14 -1.00 14.00
N ALA A 12 -19.92 -1.09 14.53
CA ALA A 12 -18.96 0.00 14.51
C ALA A 12 -18.83 0.44 13.03
N PRO A 13 -19.00 1.74 12.74
CA PRO A 13 -19.17 2.17 11.37
C PRO A 13 -17.87 1.90 10.61
N ARG A 14 -17.99 1.17 9.49
CA ARG A 14 -16.93 0.91 8.51
C ARG A 14 -16.38 2.18 7.84
N THR A 15 -16.72 3.38 8.32
CA THR A 15 -16.00 4.64 8.04
C THR A 15 -14.50 4.49 8.25
N GLY A 16 -14.08 3.61 9.15
CA GLY A 16 -12.67 3.25 9.33
C GLY A 16 -12.02 2.56 8.12
N GLU A 17 -12.77 1.80 7.31
CA GLU A 17 -12.23 1.12 6.10
C GLU A 17 -11.86 2.12 5.01
N LEU A 18 -12.73 3.09 4.74
CA LEU A 18 -12.44 4.15 3.77
C LEU A 18 -11.29 5.05 4.25
N ALA A 19 -11.26 5.39 5.55
CA ALA A 19 -10.15 6.15 6.12
C ALA A 19 -8.81 5.38 6.01
N ARG A 20 -8.82 4.05 6.18
CA ARG A 20 -7.64 3.20 5.95
C ARG A 20 -7.18 3.24 4.50
N ILE A 21 -8.10 3.15 3.54
CA ILE A 21 -7.78 3.26 2.11
C ILE A 21 -7.11 4.61 1.80
N VAL A 22 -7.61 5.71 2.37
CA VAL A 22 -6.99 7.04 2.20
C VAL A 22 -5.56 7.04 2.78
N ARG A 23 -5.35 6.51 3.99
CA ARG A 23 -4.00 6.41 4.57
C ARG A 23 -3.04 5.61 3.69
N VAL A 24 -3.47 4.45 3.19
CA VAL A 24 -2.67 3.63 2.26
C VAL A 24 -2.30 4.44 1.01
N ASN A 25 -3.24 5.18 0.42
CA ASN A 25 -2.96 6.03 -0.74
C ASN A 25 -1.95 7.16 -0.43
N GLU A 26 -1.99 7.76 0.76
CA GLU A 26 -1.01 8.78 1.14
C GLU A 26 0.40 8.19 1.31
N GLU A 27 0.52 7.00 1.92
CA GLU A 27 1.81 6.29 2.00
C GLU A 27 2.34 5.93 0.60
N ILE A 28 1.48 5.45 -0.31
CA ILE A 28 1.87 5.19 -1.71
C ILE A 28 2.42 6.46 -2.37
N LYS A 29 1.76 7.61 -2.20
CA LYS A 29 2.24 8.90 -2.74
C LYS A 29 3.60 9.28 -2.16
N ALA A 30 3.79 9.12 -0.85
CA ALA A 30 5.07 9.40 -0.19
C ALA A 30 6.19 8.52 -0.74
N ILE A 31 5.93 7.23 -0.94
CA ILE A 31 6.90 6.29 -1.53
C ILE A 31 7.21 6.68 -2.98
N VAL A 32 6.21 7.02 -3.81
CA VAL A 32 6.43 7.46 -5.20
C VAL A 32 7.30 8.71 -5.27
N ALA A 33 7.03 9.71 -4.43
CA ALA A 33 7.86 10.92 -4.37
C ALA A 33 9.31 10.61 -3.97
N THR A 34 9.48 9.64 -3.07
CA THR A 34 10.79 9.18 -2.61
C THR A 34 11.54 8.39 -3.68
N ALA A 35 10.85 7.50 -4.40
CA ALA A 35 11.39 6.78 -5.55
C ALA A 35 11.84 7.74 -6.68
N PHE A 36 11.06 8.79 -6.95
CA PHE A 36 11.44 9.82 -7.91
C PHE A 36 12.74 10.54 -7.51
N ARG A 37 12.90 10.85 -6.22
CA ARG A 37 14.15 11.42 -5.68
C ARG A 37 15.34 10.50 -5.92
N ILE A 38 15.20 9.20 -5.64
CA ILE A 38 16.25 8.20 -5.92
C ILE A 38 16.61 8.20 -7.40
N ASN A 39 15.62 8.20 -8.29
CA ASN A 39 15.88 8.21 -9.74
C ASN A 39 16.68 9.45 -10.18
N LEU A 40 16.40 10.63 -9.64
CA LEU A 40 17.17 11.85 -9.92
C LEU A 40 18.58 11.80 -9.33
N MET A 41 18.71 11.36 -8.08
CA MET A 41 20.02 11.17 -7.44
C MET A 41 20.87 10.17 -8.23
N ALA A 42 20.28 9.07 -8.68
CA ALA A 42 20.93 8.04 -9.49
C ALA A 42 21.41 8.58 -10.83
N LEU A 43 20.59 9.41 -11.49
CA LEU A 43 21.01 10.09 -12.71
C LEU A 43 22.25 10.97 -12.46
N ASN A 44 22.23 11.81 -11.43
CA ASN A 44 23.35 12.69 -11.08
C ASN A 44 24.61 11.88 -10.70
N ALA A 45 24.42 10.79 -9.97
CA ALA A 45 25.46 9.85 -9.56
C ALA A 45 26.14 9.19 -10.77
N ILE A 46 25.37 8.79 -11.79
CA ILE A 46 25.90 8.23 -13.04
C ILE A 46 26.79 9.25 -13.75
N PHE A 47 26.39 10.53 -13.81
CA PHE A 47 27.23 11.58 -14.40
C PHE A 47 28.52 11.81 -13.61
N LEU A 48 28.43 11.83 -12.28
CA LEU A 48 29.61 11.97 -11.42
C LEU A 48 30.59 10.80 -11.60
N ALA A 49 30.07 9.57 -11.67
CA ALA A 49 30.87 8.38 -11.93
C ALA A 49 31.57 8.43 -13.29
N LYS A 50 30.86 8.86 -14.35
CA LYS A 50 31.46 9.06 -15.68
C LYS A 50 32.59 10.09 -15.64
N ARG A 51 32.43 11.18 -14.89
CA ARG A 51 33.47 12.22 -14.73
C ARG A 51 34.69 11.70 -13.97
N ALA A 52 34.49 10.86 -12.97
CA ALA A 52 35.56 10.23 -12.19
C ALA A 52 36.30 9.12 -12.97
N GLY A 53 35.76 8.69 -14.11
CA GLY A 53 36.40 7.73 -15.00
C GLY A 53 36.59 6.36 -14.33
N ASN A 54 37.77 5.77 -14.53
CA ASN A 54 38.07 4.41 -14.06
C ASN A 54 37.99 4.26 -12.53
N ALA A 55 38.17 5.34 -11.78
CA ALA A 55 38.11 5.32 -10.32
C ALA A 55 36.70 5.07 -9.76
N ALA A 56 35.63 5.22 -10.56
CA ALA A 56 34.25 5.12 -10.08
C ALA A 56 33.36 4.21 -10.95
N LEU A 57 33.95 3.28 -11.72
CA LEU A 57 33.20 2.38 -12.60
C LEU A 57 32.18 1.53 -11.84
N GLY A 58 32.59 0.90 -10.74
CA GLY A 58 31.69 0.08 -9.90
C GLY A 58 30.53 0.89 -9.32
N PHE A 59 30.82 2.11 -8.85
CA PHE A 59 29.80 3.05 -8.39
C PHE A 59 28.83 3.46 -9.51
N GLY A 60 29.33 3.64 -10.73
CA GLY A 60 28.51 3.95 -11.90
C GLY A 60 27.53 2.81 -12.25
N VAL A 61 27.97 1.56 -12.16
CA VAL A 61 27.10 0.38 -12.36
C VAL A 61 26.01 0.34 -11.29
N LEU A 62 26.37 0.49 -10.02
CA LEU A 62 25.41 0.49 -8.91
C LEU A 62 24.42 1.66 -8.98
N SER A 63 24.86 2.82 -9.47
CA SER A 63 23.98 3.96 -9.69
C SER A 63 22.95 3.68 -10.80
N ASN A 64 23.31 2.93 -11.86
CA ASN A 64 22.34 2.48 -12.85
C ASN A 64 21.33 1.49 -12.27
N GLU A 65 21.79 0.59 -11.40
CA GLU A 65 20.90 -0.38 -10.76
C GLU A 65 19.95 0.29 -9.76
N LEU A 66 20.42 1.27 -8.99
CA LEU A 66 19.57 2.11 -8.13
C LEU A 66 18.54 2.90 -8.94
N ARG A 67 18.90 3.35 -10.15
CA ARG A 67 17.96 4.01 -11.06
C ARG A 67 16.87 3.04 -11.51
N ARG A 68 17.25 1.81 -11.90
CA ARG A 68 16.29 0.76 -12.30
C ARG A 68 15.37 0.38 -11.15
N PHE A 69 15.92 0.17 -9.97
CA PHE A 69 15.19 -0.04 -8.73
C PHE A 69 14.12 1.05 -8.50
N ALA A 70 14.48 2.33 -8.64
CA ALA A 70 13.52 3.42 -8.46
C ALA A 70 12.36 3.39 -9.48
N GLN A 71 12.64 2.98 -10.71
CA GLN A 71 11.61 2.81 -11.75
C GLN A 71 10.69 1.64 -11.45
N ASP A 72 11.24 0.51 -11.03
CA ASP A 72 10.47 -0.69 -10.68
C ASP A 72 9.61 -0.46 -9.44
N LEU A 73 10.16 0.22 -8.42
CA LEU A 73 9.39 0.66 -7.25
C LEU A 73 8.22 1.57 -7.65
N THR A 74 8.44 2.51 -8.56
CA THR A 74 7.36 3.39 -9.07
C THR A 74 6.25 2.58 -9.76
N ARG A 75 6.61 1.55 -10.53
CA ARG A 75 5.64 0.65 -11.18
C ARG A 75 4.83 -0.16 -10.16
N HIS A 76 5.49 -0.70 -9.13
CA HIS A 76 4.82 -1.45 -8.06
C HIS A 76 3.85 -0.55 -7.29
N MET A 77 4.26 0.67 -6.97
CA MET A 77 3.39 1.67 -6.34
C MET A 77 2.19 2.04 -7.21
N ALA A 78 2.35 2.12 -8.54
CA ALA A 78 1.24 2.37 -9.46
C ALA A 78 0.21 1.23 -9.42
N SER A 79 0.66 -0.03 -9.42
CA SER A 79 -0.22 -1.19 -9.28
C SER A 79 -0.96 -1.19 -7.93
N LEU A 80 -0.26 -0.92 -6.83
CA LEU A 80 -0.87 -0.78 -5.49
C LEU A 80 -1.93 0.32 -5.45
N ARG A 81 -1.68 1.45 -6.10
CA ARG A 81 -2.63 2.56 -6.21
C ARG A 81 -3.91 2.14 -6.94
N GLU A 82 -3.80 1.40 -8.05
CA GLU A 82 -4.96 0.90 -8.80
C GLU A 82 -5.80 -0.07 -7.96
N MET A 83 -5.15 -1.03 -7.28
CA MET A 83 -5.83 -1.96 -6.38
C MET A 83 -6.54 -1.26 -5.22
N THR A 84 -5.88 -0.24 -4.64
CA THR A 84 -6.43 0.55 -3.54
C THR A 84 -7.62 1.38 -4.01
N SER A 85 -7.55 1.98 -5.19
CA SER A 85 -8.68 2.71 -5.81
C SER A 85 -9.87 1.79 -6.09
N GLY A 86 -9.64 0.58 -6.61
CA GLY A 86 -10.70 -0.41 -6.82
C GLY A 86 -11.35 -0.89 -5.52
N SER A 87 -10.61 -0.86 -4.42
CA SER A 87 -11.11 -1.23 -3.09
C SER A 87 -12.11 -0.21 -2.54
N VAL A 88 -12.01 1.08 -2.90
CA VAL A 88 -12.97 2.12 -2.48
C VAL A 88 -14.40 1.77 -2.91
N GLY A 89 -14.57 1.39 -4.18
CA GLY A 89 -15.88 1.01 -4.71
C GLY A 89 -16.44 -0.23 -4.03
N SER A 90 -15.59 -1.22 -3.79
CA SER A 90 -15.96 -2.46 -3.10
C SER A 90 -16.40 -2.22 -1.66
N VAL A 91 -15.62 -1.45 -0.88
CA VAL A 91 -15.96 -1.07 0.51
C VAL A 91 -17.25 -0.25 0.53
N THR A 92 -17.38 0.74 -0.35
CA THR A 92 -18.60 1.57 -0.44
C THR A 92 -19.83 0.72 -0.70
N GLY A 93 -19.72 -0.24 -1.63
CA GLY A 93 -20.79 -1.20 -1.93
C GLY A 93 -21.20 -2.02 -0.70
N VAL A 94 -20.23 -2.57 0.03
CA VAL A 94 -20.49 -3.35 1.26
C VAL A 94 -21.18 -2.50 2.32
N VAL A 95 -20.68 -1.28 2.58
CA VAL A 95 -21.26 -0.37 3.57
C VAL A 95 -22.69 0.01 3.21
N GLN A 96 -22.94 0.30 1.93
CA GLN A 96 -24.28 0.62 1.43
C GLN A 96 -25.23 -0.57 1.59
N GLN A 97 -24.82 -1.78 1.23
CA GLN A 97 -25.65 -2.98 1.38
C GLN A 97 -25.93 -3.30 2.85
N GLN A 98 -24.94 -3.13 3.74
CA GLN A 98 -25.15 -3.30 5.18
C GLN A 98 -26.17 -2.29 5.73
N ARG A 99 -26.08 -1.03 5.31
CA ARG A 99 -27.05 0.01 5.71
C ARG A 99 -28.46 -0.32 5.20
N ILE A 100 -28.59 -0.74 3.94
CA ILE A 100 -29.88 -1.16 3.37
C ILE A 100 -30.45 -2.35 4.15
N ALA A 101 -29.62 -3.36 4.46
CA ALA A 101 -30.02 -4.53 5.21
C ALA A 101 -30.49 -4.18 6.63
N ALA A 102 -29.80 -3.26 7.32
CA ALA A 102 -30.19 -2.78 8.65
C ALA A 102 -31.54 -2.03 8.62
N ILE A 103 -31.74 -1.13 7.66
CA ILE A 103 -33.01 -0.42 7.49
C ILE A 103 -34.15 -1.40 7.18
N LEU A 104 -33.92 -2.38 6.31
CA LEU A 104 -34.91 -3.41 5.99
C LEU A 104 -35.26 -4.28 7.20
N ALA A 105 -34.26 -4.66 7.99
CA ALA A 105 -34.47 -5.42 9.23
C ALA A 105 -35.32 -4.65 10.24
N GLU A 106 -35.04 -3.35 10.41
CA GLU A 106 -35.81 -2.49 11.32
C GLU A 106 -37.24 -2.26 10.81
N ALA A 107 -37.43 -2.02 9.52
CA ALA A 107 -38.75 -1.88 8.92
C ALA A 107 -39.60 -3.15 9.11
N LEU A 108 -39.00 -4.33 8.97
CA LEU A 108 -39.68 -5.61 9.22
C LEU A 108 -40.04 -5.82 10.69
N ARG A 109 -39.19 -5.33 11.60
CA ARG A 109 -39.46 -5.39 13.05
C ARG A 109 -40.67 -4.53 13.43
N LEU A 110 -40.82 -3.35 12.80
CA LEU A 110 -41.92 -2.41 13.06
C LEU A 110 -43.24 -2.81 12.39
N SER A 111 -43.19 -3.30 11.15
CA SER A 111 -44.39 -3.61 10.35
C SER A 111 -44.86 -5.08 10.45
N GLY A 112 -44.08 -5.94 11.11
CA GLY A 112 -44.30 -7.39 11.18
C GLY A 112 -43.84 -8.14 9.92
N GLU A 113 -43.65 -9.46 10.03
CA GLU A 113 -43.14 -10.31 8.95
C GLU A 113 -44.13 -10.53 7.77
N GLY A 114 -45.30 -9.91 7.81
CA GLY A 114 -46.38 -10.06 6.83
C GLY A 114 -46.15 -9.30 5.51
N VAL A 115 -45.11 -8.47 5.40
CA VAL A 115 -44.85 -7.67 4.19
C VAL A 115 -44.52 -8.60 3.00
N PRO A 116 -45.37 -8.64 1.95
CA PRO A 116 -45.12 -9.48 0.79
C PRO A 116 -43.77 -9.17 0.13
N GLY A 117 -42.99 -10.22 -0.18
CA GLY A 117 -41.68 -10.07 -0.83
C GLY A 117 -40.52 -9.67 0.09
N ALA A 118 -40.75 -9.32 1.36
CA ALA A 118 -39.67 -8.86 2.25
C ALA A 118 -38.65 -9.96 2.60
N ARG A 119 -39.10 -11.21 2.78
CA ARG A 119 -38.19 -12.36 2.97
C ARG A 119 -37.26 -12.58 1.77
N GLU A 120 -37.80 -12.44 0.56
CA GLU A 120 -37.03 -12.59 -0.68
C GLU A 120 -36.07 -11.40 -0.87
N ALA A 121 -36.50 -10.17 -0.59
CA ALA A 121 -35.64 -8.99 -0.61
C ALA A 121 -34.47 -9.12 0.38
N ARG A 122 -34.74 -9.60 1.61
CA ARG A 122 -33.71 -9.87 2.62
C ARG A 122 -32.72 -10.95 2.16
N ARG A 123 -33.21 -12.04 1.57
CA ARG A 123 -32.38 -13.11 1.01
C ARG A 123 -31.47 -12.60 -0.10
N ARG A 124 -32.01 -11.86 -1.08
CA ARG A 124 -31.22 -11.26 -2.17
C ARG A 124 -30.16 -10.28 -1.65
N GLY A 125 -30.53 -9.45 -0.68
CA GLY A 125 -29.59 -8.52 -0.02
C GLY A 125 -28.44 -9.26 0.66
N ALA A 126 -28.76 -10.34 1.40
CA ALA A 126 -27.75 -11.17 2.06
C ALA A 126 -26.79 -11.83 1.05
N THR A 127 -27.31 -12.37 -0.06
CA THR A 127 -26.48 -12.94 -1.13
C THR A 127 -25.54 -11.90 -1.74
N ARG A 128 -26.04 -10.71 -2.09
CA ARG A 128 -25.21 -9.61 -2.64
C ARG A 128 -24.13 -9.17 -1.66
N LEU A 129 -24.48 -9.05 -0.37
CA LEU A 129 -23.52 -8.68 0.67
C LEU A 129 -22.41 -9.74 0.80
N ALA A 130 -22.77 -11.03 0.79
CA ALA A 130 -21.80 -12.12 0.83
C ALA A 130 -20.85 -12.09 -0.39
N GLU A 131 -21.39 -11.90 -1.60
CA GLU A 131 -20.58 -11.76 -2.82
C GLU A 131 -19.61 -10.57 -2.75
N GLN A 132 -20.08 -9.40 -2.30
CA GLN A 132 -19.23 -8.22 -2.14
C GLN A 132 -18.15 -8.41 -1.07
N GLN A 133 -18.48 -9.10 0.03
CA GLN A 133 -17.51 -9.44 1.07
C GLN A 133 -16.41 -10.37 0.56
N VAL A 134 -16.76 -11.37 -0.25
CA VAL A 134 -15.77 -12.26 -0.89
C VAL A 134 -14.85 -11.47 -1.83
N ARG A 135 -15.40 -10.57 -2.64
CA ARG A 135 -14.61 -9.69 -3.52
C ARG A 135 -13.68 -8.77 -2.74
N LEU A 136 -14.16 -8.20 -1.63
CA LEU A 136 -13.34 -7.34 -0.80
C LEU A 136 -12.19 -8.11 -0.13
N ARG A 137 -12.43 -9.33 0.34
CA ARG A 137 -11.38 -10.22 0.89
C ARG A 137 -10.34 -10.58 -0.17
N SER A 138 -10.76 -10.88 -1.41
CA SER A 138 -9.80 -11.21 -2.47
C SER A 138 -8.94 -10.03 -2.88
N LEU A 139 -9.49 -8.81 -2.87
CA LEU A 139 -8.73 -7.57 -3.07
C LEU A 139 -7.72 -7.32 -1.94
N ASP A 140 -8.13 -7.50 -0.67
CA ASP A 140 -7.25 -7.36 0.49
C ASP A 140 -6.06 -8.33 0.41
N LEU A 141 -6.29 -9.59 0.04
CA LEU A 141 -5.22 -10.57 -0.14
C LEU A 141 -4.25 -10.20 -1.27
N ARG A 142 -4.77 -9.74 -2.41
CA ARG A 142 -3.92 -9.29 -3.54
C ARG A 142 -3.09 -8.07 -3.17
N LEU A 143 -3.69 -7.11 -2.47
CA LEU A 143 -2.99 -5.93 -2.00
C LEU A 143 -1.83 -6.32 -1.09
N ARG A 144 -2.04 -7.24 -0.13
CA ARG A 144 -0.97 -7.74 0.74
C ARG A 144 0.16 -8.40 -0.03
N ALA A 145 -0.16 -9.30 -0.96
CA ALA A 145 0.84 -9.97 -1.78
C ALA A 145 1.70 -8.95 -2.56
N ALA A 146 1.08 -7.91 -3.12
CA ALA A 146 1.82 -6.85 -3.83
C ALA A 146 2.69 -5.99 -2.89
N VAL A 147 2.26 -5.78 -1.65
CA VAL A 147 3.07 -5.08 -0.64
C VAL A 147 4.28 -5.93 -0.24
N GLU A 148 4.09 -7.23 -0.03
CA GLU A 148 5.18 -8.16 0.27
C GLU A 148 6.21 -8.23 -0.87
N GLU A 149 5.75 -8.31 -2.12
CA GLU A 149 6.62 -8.24 -3.31
C GLU A 149 7.41 -6.93 -3.35
N THR A 150 6.76 -5.81 -3.05
CA THR A 150 7.45 -4.51 -2.99
C THR A 150 8.47 -4.45 -1.84
N GLN A 151 8.17 -5.06 -0.68
CA GLN A 151 9.12 -5.14 0.43
C GLN A 151 10.38 -5.90 0.02
N GLN A 152 10.24 -7.02 -0.70
CA GLN A 152 11.39 -7.77 -1.22
C GLN A 152 12.23 -6.93 -2.19
N LEU A 153 11.59 -6.17 -3.09
CA LEU A 153 12.26 -5.24 -3.98
C LEU A 153 13.07 -4.18 -3.21
N VAL A 154 12.52 -3.65 -2.11
CA VAL A 154 13.18 -2.64 -1.28
C VAL A 154 14.35 -3.21 -0.46
N GLU A 155 14.28 -4.47 -0.04
CA GLU A 155 15.45 -5.15 0.56
C GLU A 155 16.62 -5.23 -0.42
N LEU A 156 16.34 -5.57 -1.69
CA LEU A 156 17.35 -5.55 -2.76
C LEU A 156 17.91 -4.14 -2.95
N GLY A 157 17.06 -3.11 -2.97
CA GLY A 157 17.48 -1.71 -2.96
C GLY A 157 18.43 -1.37 -1.81
N GLY A 158 18.15 -1.89 -0.60
CA GLY A 158 19.00 -1.73 0.58
C GLY A 158 20.37 -2.39 0.43
N VAL A 159 20.45 -3.55 -0.23
CA VAL A 159 21.72 -4.20 -0.58
C VAL A 159 22.51 -3.33 -1.57
N LEU A 160 21.87 -2.82 -2.61
CA LEU A 160 22.52 -1.95 -3.61
C LEU A 160 23.11 -0.70 -2.97
N ALA A 161 22.38 -0.05 -2.06
CA ALA A 161 22.86 1.13 -1.35
C ALA A 161 24.11 0.83 -0.49
N ARG A 162 24.13 -0.33 0.19
CA ARG A 162 25.31 -0.78 0.95
C ARG A 162 26.50 -1.07 0.05
N SER A 163 26.28 -1.77 -1.07
CA SER A 163 27.33 -2.03 -2.05
C SER A 163 27.87 -0.72 -2.66
N ALA A 164 26.99 0.25 -2.92
CA ALA A 164 27.39 1.56 -3.45
C ALA A 164 28.31 2.30 -2.48
N LYS A 165 28.12 2.10 -1.17
CA LYS A 165 28.97 2.69 -0.13
C LYS A 165 30.39 2.10 -0.14
N ILE A 166 30.50 0.81 -0.40
CA ILE A 166 31.79 0.13 -0.53
C ILE A 166 32.52 0.66 -1.76
N GLU A 167 31.85 0.69 -2.93
CA GLU A 167 32.44 1.20 -4.17
C GLU A 167 32.82 2.69 -4.08
N ALA A 168 31.99 3.49 -3.40
CA ALA A 168 32.28 4.90 -3.17
C ALA A 168 33.60 5.11 -2.41
N ALA A 169 33.91 4.25 -1.43
CA ALA A 169 35.15 4.34 -0.67
C ALA A 169 36.40 4.21 -1.56
N TYR A 170 36.33 3.37 -2.60
CA TYR A 170 37.39 3.17 -3.59
C TYR A 170 37.45 4.24 -4.69
N GLY A 171 36.59 5.26 -4.62
CA GLY A 171 36.43 6.33 -5.62
C GLY A 171 37.62 7.27 -5.83
N GLY A 172 38.80 7.00 -5.25
CA GLY A 172 39.98 7.86 -5.31
C GLY A 172 39.70 9.29 -4.86
N SER A 173 40.05 10.27 -5.68
CA SER A 173 39.82 11.70 -5.40
C SER A 173 38.33 12.08 -5.32
N PHE A 174 37.42 11.26 -5.85
CA PHE A 174 35.98 11.46 -5.78
C PHE A 174 35.32 10.74 -4.60
N SER A 175 36.07 9.97 -3.82
CA SER A 175 35.56 9.12 -2.74
C SER A 175 34.62 9.87 -1.78
N ALA A 176 35.01 11.06 -1.32
CA ALA A 176 34.16 11.86 -0.42
C ALA A 176 32.79 12.22 -1.03
N ALA A 177 32.76 12.62 -2.31
CA ALA A 177 31.52 12.98 -3.00
C ALA A 177 30.62 11.74 -3.25
N LEU A 178 31.22 10.61 -3.64
CA LEU A 178 30.49 9.36 -3.87
C LEU A 178 29.94 8.79 -2.55
N MET A 179 30.69 8.93 -1.45
CA MET A 179 30.29 8.48 -0.13
C MET A 179 29.09 9.27 0.40
N GLN A 180 29.05 10.58 0.14
CA GLN A 180 27.88 11.40 0.47
C GLN A 180 26.65 10.90 -0.29
N VAL A 181 26.74 10.78 -1.61
CA VAL A 181 25.65 10.32 -2.47
C VAL A 181 25.16 8.92 -2.07
N SER A 182 26.07 8.00 -1.74
CA SER A 182 25.73 6.67 -1.26
C SER A 182 25.01 6.69 0.09
N THR A 183 25.45 7.56 1.00
CA THR A 183 24.80 7.72 2.31
C THR A 183 23.38 8.24 2.13
N ASP A 184 23.20 9.24 1.25
CA ASP A 184 21.88 9.78 0.93
C ASP A 184 20.96 8.68 0.33
N PHE A 185 21.46 7.82 -0.57
CA PHE A 185 20.68 6.68 -1.07
C PHE A 185 20.23 5.73 0.04
N ALA A 186 21.13 5.38 0.95
CA ALA A 186 20.83 4.47 2.04
C ALA A 186 19.75 5.04 2.97
N GLU A 187 19.80 6.33 3.27
CA GLU A 187 18.81 7.01 4.10
C GLU A 187 17.43 7.02 3.44
N VAL A 188 17.38 7.39 2.16
CA VAL A 188 16.13 7.48 1.40
C VAL A 188 15.49 6.10 1.21
N ILE A 189 16.28 5.05 0.97
CA ILE A 189 15.78 3.66 0.88
C ILE A 189 15.29 3.16 2.24
N ALA A 190 15.99 3.50 3.33
CA ALA A 190 15.52 3.17 4.68
C ALA A 190 14.20 3.86 5.02
N GLN A 191 13.97 5.08 4.52
CA GLN A 191 12.68 5.75 4.64
C GLN A 191 11.55 4.99 3.92
N ILE A 192 11.80 4.54 2.68
CA ILE A 192 10.82 3.73 1.92
C ILE A 192 10.49 2.45 2.68
N LYS A 193 11.51 1.76 3.21
CA LYS A 193 11.32 0.54 4.00
C LYS A 193 10.38 0.78 5.18
N ARG A 194 10.59 1.86 5.95
CA ARG A 194 9.71 2.24 7.07
C ARG A 194 8.27 2.51 6.62
N SER A 195 8.07 3.26 5.52
CA SER A 195 6.71 3.50 4.98
C SER A 195 6.02 2.20 4.53
N LEU A 196 6.75 1.26 3.91
CA LEU A 196 6.20 -0.04 3.53
C LEU A 196 5.86 -0.93 4.72
N GLU A 197 6.61 -0.84 5.83
CA GLU A 197 6.28 -1.54 7.07
C GLU A 197 4.98 -1.02 7.70
N VAL A 198 4.71 0.30 7.60
CA VAL A 198 3.43 0.88 8.03
C VAL A 198 2.31 0.39 7.11
N LEU A 199 2.52 0.43 5.79
CA LEU A 199 1.54 0.02 4.81
C LEU A 199 1.18 -1.47 4.95
N GLY A 200 2.17 -2.35 5.17
CA GLY A 200 1.95 -3.78 5.38
C GLY A 200 1.15 -4.13 6.65
N LYS A 201 1.08 -3.22 7.63
CA LYS A 201 0.26 -3.41 8.84
C LYS A 201 -1.20 -3.00 8.66
N GLU A 202 -1.52 -2.20 7.65
CA GLU A 202 -2.88 -1.72 7.39
C GLU A 202 -3.71 -2.80 6.69
N ARG A 203 -4.69 -3.38 7.40
CA ARG A 203 -5.66 -4.34 6.84
C ARG A 203 -6.93 -3.62 6.39
N LEU A 204 -7.40 -3.86 5.16
CA LEU A 204 -8.68 -3.31 4.71
C LEU A 204 -9.83 -4.00 5.44
N VAL A 205 -9.76 -5.33 5.56
CA VAL A 205 -10.78 -6.15 6.25
C VAL A 205 -10.25 -6.65 7.59
N LYS A 206 -10.95 -6.28 8.68
CA LYS A 206 -10.80 -6.94 9.99
C LYS A 206 -11.55 -8.27 9.96
N ASP A 207 -10.94 -9.32 10.49
CA ASP A 207 -11.58 -10.63 10.65
C ASP A 207 -12.79 -10.56 11.59
#